data_AF-A0A937ZP49-F1
#
_entry.id   AF-A0A937ZP49-F1
#
_cell.length_a   1.000
_cell.length_b   1.000
_cell.length_c   1.000
_cell.angle_alpha   90.00
_cell.angle_beta   90.00
_cell.angle_gamma   90.00
#
_symmetry.space_group_name_H-M   'P 1'
#
loop_
_entity.id
_entity.type
_entity.pdbx_description
1 polymer ?
#
loop_
_entity_poly.entity_id
_entity_poly.type
_entity_poly.pdbx_seq_one_letter_code
_entity_poly.pdbx_strand_id
1 'polypeptide(L)'
;MDAIRAWRMQMLTRADRTANPLWGAYDFYTLSAMRDAFFHMREKRFTIPEIAAALAALGLEFRGSRFSAAMRDALARANAPAPESRDLGAWDAFERRNPRCVLEMYQFWCRRPD
;
A
#
# COMPACT_ATOMS: atom_id res chain seq x y z
N MET A 1 17.67 -17.08 -4.91
CA MET A 1 18.01 -15.85 -5.65
C MET A 1 17.84 -16.03 -7.17
N ASP A 2 18.23 -17.17 -7.73
CA ASP A 2 18.13 -17.42 -9.18
C ASP A 2 16.69 -17.53 -9.70
N ALA A 3 15.77 -18.04 -8.90
CA ALA A 3 14.34 -18.07 -9.25
C ALA A 3 13.74 -16.65 -9.44
N ILE A 4 14.12 -15.68 -8.61
CA ILE A 4 13.66 -14.28 -8.71
C ILE A 4 14.23 -13.62 -9.97
N ARG A 5 15.52 -13.88 -10.28
CA ARG A 5 16.16 -13.43 -11.51
C ARG A 5 15.49 -14.02 -12.75
N ALA A 6 15.20 -15.32 -12.76
CA ALA A 6 14.52 -16.01 -13.85
C ALA A 6 13.09 -15.47 -14.07
N TRP A 7 12.33 -15.26 -13.00
CA TRP A 7 10.98 -14.68 -13.08
C TRP A 7 11.00 -13.23 -13.59
N ARG A 8 11.93 -12.40 -13.10
CA ARG A 8 12.13 -11.03 -13.62
C ARG A 8 12.45 -11.05 -15.11
N MET A 9 13.33 -11.95 -15.55
CA MET A 9 13.70 -12.09 -16.96
C MET A 9 12.50 -12.52 -17.82
N GLN A 10 11.68 -13.46 -17.34
CA GLN A 10 10.45 -13.86 -18.02
C GLN A 10 9.43 -12.71 -18.13
N MET A 11 9.35 -11.83 -17.13
CA MET A 11 8.49 -10.64 -17.20
C MET A 11 9.07 -9.60 -18.19
N LEU A 12 10.39 -9.41 -18.22
CA LEU A 12 11.08 -8.52 -19.16
C LEU A 12 10.94 -8.92 -20.63
N THR A 13 10.80 -10.21 -20.92
CA THR A 13 10.66 -10.72 -22.29
C THR A 13 9.22 -10.84 -22.78
N ARG A 14 8.21 -10.55 -21.93
CA ARG A 14 6.82 -10.49 -22.37
C ARG A 14 6.55 -9.22 -23.18
N ALA A 15 5.95 -9.39 -24.35
CA ALA A 15 5.75 -8.36 -25.37
C ALA A 15 4.86 -7.18 -24.93
N ASP A 16 4.00 -7.36 -23.92
CA ASP A 16 3.16 -6.31 -23.38
C ASP A 16 3.84 -5.59 -22.20
N ARG A 17 4.77 -4.69 -22.54
CA ARG A 17 5.53 -3.88 -21.58
C ARG A 17 4.72 -2.69 -21.05
N THR A 18 3.55 -2.40 -21.61
CA THR A 18 2.79 -1.18 -21.33
C THR A 18 1.56 -1.42 -20.45
N ALA A 19 1.01 -2.64 -20.41
CA ALA A 19 -0.20 -2.92 -19.63
C ALA A 19 0.06 -3.39 -18.18
N ASN A 20 1.31 -3.67 -17.79
CA ASN A 20 1.59 -4.24 -16.48
C ASN A 20 1.95 -3.16 -15.44
N PRO A 21 1.11 -2.94 -14.40
CA PRO A 21 1.34 -1.91 -13.37
C PRO A 21 2.63 -2.13 -12.57
N LEU A 22 3.23 -3.31 -12.65
CA LEU A 22 4.51 -3.63 -12.02
C LEU A 22 5.70 -2.84 -12.61
N TRP A 23 5.59 -2.34 -13.84
CA TRP A 23 6.68 -1.59 -14.49
C TRP A 23 6.96 -0.22 -13.86
N GLY A 24 5.97 0.36 -13.16
CA GLY A 24 6.11 1.62 -12.43
C GLY A 24 6.49 1.46 -10.95
N ALA A 25 6.50 0.24 -10.42
CA ALA A 25 6.82 -0.02 -9.03
C ALA A 25 8.34 0.04 -8.82
N TYR A 26 8.78 0.88 -7.88
CA TYR A 26 10.19 1.00 -7.47
C TYR A 26 10.78 -0.38 -7.13
N ASP A 27 9.96 -1.24 -6.54
CA ASP A 27 10.35 -2.57 -6.08
C ASP A 27 10.72 -3.55 -7.20
N PHE A 28 10.38 -3.25 -8.47
CA PHE A 28 10.75 -4.10 -9.60
C PHE A 28 12.25 -3.98 -9.98
N TYR A 29 12.89 -2.87 -9.65
CA TYR A 29 14.19 -2.52 -10.22
C TYR A 29 15.39 -3.10 -9.44
N THR A 30 15.23 -3.42 -8.15
CA THR A 30 16.27 -4.07 -7.34
C THR A 30 15.87 -5.49 -6.93
N LEU A 31 16.83 -6.42 -6.93
CA LEU A 31 16.57 -7.80 -6.50
C LEU A 31 16.15 -7.90 -5.02
N SER A 32 16.61 -6.97 -4.18
CA SER A 32 16.21 -6.91 -2.77
C SER A 32 14.77 -6.42 -2.64
N ALA A 33 14.43 -5.27 -3.24
CA ALA A 33 13.07 -4.74 -3.16
C ALA A 33 12.04 -5.67 -3.84
N MET A 34 12.45 -6.39 -4.89
CA MET A 34 11.58 -7.35 -5.56
C MET A 34 11.34 -8.61 -4.71
N ARG A 35 12.35 -9.08 -3.98
CA ARG A 35 12.15 -10.10 -2.96
C ARG A 35 11.23 -9.58 -1.85
N ASP A 36 11.38 -8.31 -1.49
CA ASP A 36 10.65 -7.70 -0.39
C ASP A 36 9.17 -7.44 -0.74
N ALA A 37 8.87 -7.02 -1.96
CA ALA A 37 7.50 -6.77 -2.43
C ALA A 37 6.76 -8.01 -2.94
N PHE A 38 7.45 -9.02 -3.50
CA PHE A 38 6.79 -10.19 -4.10
C PHE A 38 6.95 -11.47 -3.30
N PHE A 39 7.94 -11.56 -2.41
CA PHE A 39 8.31 -12.79 -1.71
C PHE A 39 8.52 -12.60 -0.20
N HIS A 40 8.03 -11.51 0.40
CA HIS A 40 7.97 -11.41 1.85
C HIS A 40 6.85 -12.28 2.41
N MET A 41 7.25 -13.49 2.84
CA MET A 41 6.47 -14.49 3.58
C MET A 41 5.77 -13.95 4.85
N ARG A 42 5.94 -12.66 5.20
CA ARG A 42 5.37 -12.00 6.39
C ARG A 42 4.49 -10.79 6.09
N GLU A 43 4.28 -10.42 4.82
CA GLU A 43 3.38 -9.32 4.49
C GLU A 43 1.92 -9.80 4.67
N LYS A 44 1.33 -9.45 5.81
CA LYS A 44 -0.11 -9.62 6.02
C LYS A 44 -0.81 -8.41 5.41
N ARG A 45 -1.73 -8.65 4.49
CA ARG A 45 -2.64 -7.63 4.00
C ARG A 45 -3.63 -7.29 5.11
N PHE A 46 -3.47 -6.11 5.71
CA PHE A 46 -4.46 -5.56 6.63
C PHE A 46 -5.52 -4.79 5.86
N THR A 47 -6.77 -4.94 6.29
CA THR A 47 -7.87 -4.05 5.93
C THR A 47 -7.97 -2.90 6.93
N ILE A 48 -8.59 -1.78 6.53
CA ILE A 48 -8.83 -0.66 7.45
C ILE A 48 -9.58 -1.10 8.73
N PRO A 49 -10.61 -1.96 8.68
CA PRO A 49 -11.23 -2.51 9.89
C PRO A 49 -10.28 -3.31 10.78
N GLU A 50 -9.35 -4.09 10.20
CA GLU A 50 -8.33 -4.80 10.99
C GLU A 50 -7.34 -3.84 11.65
N ILE A 51 -6.96 -2.74 10.97
CA ILE A 51 -6.14 -1.67 11.57
C ILE A 51 -6.89 -1.03 12.73
N ALA A 52 -8.18 -0.71 12.56
CA ALA A 52 -9.01 -0.14 13.60
C ALA A 52 -9.13 -1.06 14.83
N ALA A 53 -9.37 -2.36 14.60
CA ALA A 53 -9.43 -3.36 15.66
C ALA A 53 -8.09 -3.52 16.40
N ALA A 54 -6.97 -3.51 15.68
CA ALA A 54 -5.64 -3.59 16.28
C ALA A 54 -5.33 -2.36 17.15
N LEU A 55 -5.65 -1.16 16.67
CA LEU A 55 -5.49 0.08 17.43
C LEU A 55 -6.36 0.08 18.70
N ALA A 56 -7.61 -0.36 18.60
CA ALA A 56 -8.50 -0.49 19.75
C ALA A 56 -7.96 -1.48 20.79
N ALA A 57 -7.48 -2.65 20.35
CA ALA A 57 -6.90 -3.66 21.23
C ALA A 57 -5.62 -3.17 21.94
N LEU A 58 -4.87 -2.28 21.31
CA LEU A 58 -3.65 -1.68 21.86
C LEU A 58 -3.92 -0.39 22.66
N GLY A 59 -5.17 0.09 22.71
CA GLY A 59 -5.51 1.37 23.32
C GLY A 59 -4.81 2.55 22.64
N LEU A 60 -4.74 2.55 21.31
CA LEU A 60 -4.10 3.59 20.51
C LEU A 60 -5.13 4.34 19.65
N GLU A 61 -4.90 5.64 19.46
CA GLU A 61 -5.67 6.48 18.55
C GLU A 61 -4.94 6.69 17.23
N PHE A 62 -5.67 6.53 16.12
CA PHE A 62 -5.18 6.86 14.79
C PHE A 62 -5.05 8.39 14.59
N ARG A 63 -3.93 8.84 14.01
CA ARG A 63 -3.62 10.28 13.83
C ARG A 63 -3.46 10.71 12.37
N GLY A 64 -3.76 9.83 11.43
CA GLY A 64 -3.64 10.09 10.00
C GLY A 64 -2.49 9.32 9.37
N SER A 65 -2.57 9.22 8.05
CA SER A 65 -1.64 8.52 7.18
C SER A 65 -0.68 9.48 6.48
N ARG A 66 0.46 8.93 6.07
CA ARG A 66 1.46 9.58 5.24
C ARG A 66 1.56 8.80 3.92
N PHE A 67 1.41 9.53 2.82
CA PHE A 67 1.57 9.02 1.47
C PHE A 67 2.61 9.83 0.70
N SER A 68 3.17 9.28 -0.38
CA SER A 68 4.01 10.04 -1.30
C SER A 68 3.24 11.21 -1.93
N ALA A 69 3.93 12.20 -2.49
CA ALA A 69 3.26 13.31 -3.18
C ALA A 69 2.39 12.81 -4.35
N ALA A 70 2.89 11.87 -5.14
CA ALA A 70 2.16 11.29 -6.27
C ALA A 70 0.89 10.56 -5.80
N MET A 71 0.96 9.83 -4.69
CA MET A 71 -0.20 9.15 -4.12
C MET A 71 -1.21 10.15 -3.54
N ARG A 72 -0.76 11.21 -2.87
CA ARG A 72 -1.67 12.28 -2.41
C ARG A 72 -2.45 12.91 -3.57
N ASP A 73 -1.78 13.19 -4.69
CA ASP A 73 -2.44 13.72 -5.89
C ASP A 73 -3.43 12.72 -6.48
N ALA A 74 -3.10 11.43 -6.50
CA ALA A 74 -4.00 10.38 -6.96
C ALA A 74 -5.25 10.25 -6.07
N LEU A 75 -5.05 10.25 -4.75
CA LEU A 75 -6.12 10.20 -3.76
C LEU A 75 -7.03 11.43 -3.83
N ALA A 76 -6.46 12.62 -3.98
CA ALA A 76 -7.22 13.85 -4.17
C ALA A 76 -8.09 13.79 -5.43
N ARG A 77 -7.53 13.33 -6.56
CA ARG A 77 -8.31 13.13 -7.80
C ARG A 77 -9.41 12.08 -7.68
N ALA A 78 -9.21 11.07 -6.82
CA ALA A 78 -10.19 10.04 -6.54
C ALA A 78 -11.24 10.46 -5.50
N ASN A 79 -11.20 11.70 -4.99
CA ASN A 79 -12.04 12.18 -3.88
C ASN A 79 -11.92 11.31 -2.62
N ALA A 80 -10.72 10.83 -2.33
CA ALA A 80 -10.41 10.11 -1.09
C ALA A 80 -10.43 11.06 0.12
N PRO A 81 -10.53 10.53 1.35
CA PRO A 81 -10.22 11.29 2.55
C PRO A 81 -8.81 11.88 2.47
N ALA A 82 -8.62 13.08 3.05
CA ALA A 82 -7.28 13.66 3.20
C ALA A 82 -6.39 12.71 4.02
N PRO A 83 -5.08 12.61 3.73
CA PRO A 83 -4.13 11.78 4.48
C PRO A 83 -4.22 12.01 6.00
N GLU A 84 -4.46 13.25 6.43
CA GLU A 84 -4.57 13.67 7.82
C GLU A 84 -5.91 13.29 8.48
N SER A 85 -6.88 12.81 7.70
CA SER A 85 -8.18 12.36 8.20
C SER A 85 -7.99 11.22 9.20
N ARG A 86 -8.62 11.35 10.36
CA ARG A 86 -8.60 10.34 11.42
C ARG A 86 -9.78 9.37 11.35
N ASP A 87 -10.68 9.59 10.40
CA ASP A 87 -11.87 8.77 10.21
C ASP A 87 -11.51 7.51 9.41
N LEU A 88 -11.20 6.42 10.13
CA LEU A 88 -10.96 5.12 9.52
C LEU A 88 -12.20 4.55 8.82
N GLY A 89 -13.42 4.96 9.22
CA GLY A 89 -14.65 4.56 8.53
C GLY A 89 -14.74 5.17 7.12
N ALA A 90 -14.36 6.43 6.98
CA ALA A 90 -14.27 7.10 5.68
C ALA A 90 -13.22 6.45 4.78
N TRP A 91 -12.06 6.05 5.34
CA TRP A 91 -11.02 5.32 4.61
C TRP A 91 -11.51 3.95 4.13
N ASP A 92 -12.15 3.17 5.01
CA ASP A 92 -12.71 1.87 4.67
C ASP A 92 -13.78 1.96 3.57
N ALA A 93 -14.70 2.92 3.68
CA ALA A 93 -15.72 3.16 2.66
C ALA A 93 -15.10 3.53 1.30
N PHE A 94 -14.04 4.34 1.31
CA PHE A 94 -13.30 4.70 0.11
C PHE A 94 -12.59 3.50 -0.52
N GLU A 95 -11.85 2.73 0.27
CA GLU A 95 -11.11 1.56 -0.22
C GLU A 95 -12.03 0.47 -0.78
N ARG A 96 -13.18 0.22 -0.13
CA ARG A 96 -14.17 -0.76 -0.62
C ARG A 96 -14.74 -0.35 -1.98
N ARG A 97 -14.90 0.95 -2.23
CA ARG A 97 -15.33 1.48 -3.54
C ARG A 97 -14.21 1.52 -4.56
N ASN A 98 -12.96 1.61 -4.12
CA ASN A 98 -11.78 1.81 -4.96
C ASN A 98 -10.64 0.82 -4.60
N PRO A 99 -10.83 -0.51 -4.79
CA PRO A 99 -9.94 -1.54 -4.26
C PRO A 99 -8.51 -1.55 -4.85
N ARG A 100 -8.25 -0.72 -5.86
CA ARG A 100 -6.96 -0.57 -6.54
C ARG A 100 -6.36 0.84 -6.40
N CYS A 101 -6.98 1.73 -5.62
CA CYS A 101 -6.54 3.13 -5.57
C CYS A 101 -5.34 3.35 -4.64
N VAL A 102 -5.25 2.58 -3.54
CA VAL A 102 -4.08 2.63 -2.67
C VAL A 102 -3.08 1.59 -3.16
N LEU A 103 -2.01 2.09 -3.78
CA LEU A 103 -0.91 1.30 -4.36
C LEU A 103 0.36 1.32 -3.50
N GLU A 104 0.33 2.06 -2.38
CA GLU A 104 1.43 2.21 -1.44
C GLU A 104 1.04 1.59 -0.09
N MET A 105 2.04 1.18 0.70
CA MET A 105 1.81 0.73 2.07
C MET A 105 1.28 1.87 2.95
N TYR A 106 0.35 1.55 3.85
CA TYR A 106 -0.12 2.48 4.88
C TYR A 106 1.01 2.79 5.87
N GLN A 107 1.58 3.99 5.74
CA GLN A 107 2.38 4.58 6.81
C GLN A 107 1.48 5.54 7.58
N PHE A 108 1.39 5.43 8.90
CA PHE A 108 0.52 6.27 9.70
C PHE A 108 1.08 6.52 11.09
N TRP A 109 0.55 7.55 11.73
CA TRP A 109 0.86 7.87 13.12
C TRP A 109 -0.27 7.42 14.03
N CYS A 110 0.08 6.96 15.22
CA CYS A 110 -0.86 6.72 16.31
C CYS A 110 -0.31 7.32 17.60
N ARG A 111 -1.20 7.56 18.56
CA ARG A 111 -0.81 8.01 19.90
C ARG A 111 -1.50 7.15 20.94
N ARG A 112 -0.90 7.04 22.13
CA ARG A 112 -1.64 6.61 23.31
C ARG A 112 -2.57 7.76 23.74
N PRO A 113 -3.85 7.50 24.05
CA PRO A 113 -4.70 8.44 24.76
C PRO A 113 -4.03 8.86 26.08
N ASP A 114 -4.28 10.08 26.51
CA ASP A 114 -3.80 10.59 27.79
C ASP A 114 -4.57 9.97 28.97
#